data_AF-A0A8J9YJL7-F1
#
_entry.id   AF-A0A8J9YJL7-F1
#
_cell.length_a   1.000
_cell.length_b   1.000
_cell.length_c   1.000
_cell.angle_alpha   90.00
_cell.angle_beta   90.00
_cell.angle_gamma   90.00
#
_symmetry.space_group_name_H-M   'P 1'
#
loop_
_entity.id
_entity.type
_entity.pdbx_description
1 polymer ?
#
loop_
_entity_poly.entity_id
_entity_poly.type
_entity_poly.pdbx_seq_one_letter_code
_entity_poly.pdbx_strand_id
1 'polypeptide(L)'
;MCKQLCLIKSENTDTANIDVNIAATTGMVASGIGYSQFEELFSSMNIHIFSTKFHNKLQGQVYDSFENTAAESMKAAAEEEKELAIAEGRTKNGIPVVDVYVDASWCA
;
A
#
# COMPACT_ATOMS: atom_id res chain seq x y z
N MET A 1 27.20 -24.63 -24.55
CA MET A 1 25.93 -24.51 -23.80
C MET A 1 24.95 -23.70 -24.65
N CYS A 2 24.63 -24.22 -25.84
CA CYS A 2 23.80 -23.55 -26.84
C CYS A 2 22.51 -24.39 -26.96
N LYS A 3 21.35 -23.72 -27.00
CA LYS A 3 19.95 -24.26 -26.98
C LYS A 3 19.21 -24.27 -25.64
N GLN A 4 19.72 -23.61 -24.59
CA GLN A 4 18.88 -23.33 -23.41
C GLN A 4 18.37 -21.87 -23.46
N LEU A 5 17.05 -21.74 -23.52
CA LEU A 5 16.36 -20.46 -23.40
C LEU A 5 16.25 -20.15 -21.90
N CYS A 6 17.08 -19.22 -21.41
CA CYS A 6 16.98 -18.74 -20.04
C CYS A 6 15.90 -17.66 -19.99
N LEU A 7 14.70 -18.03 -19.54
CA LEU A 7 13.60 -17.10 -19.31
C LEU A 7 13.72 -16.56 -17.89
N ILE A 8 14.34 -15.38 -17.77
CA ILE A 8 14.35 -14.61 -16.53
C ILE A 8 12.99 -13.91 -16.45
N LYS A 9 12.13 -14.34 -15.54
CA LYS A 9 10.86 -13.68 -15.26
C LYS A 9 11.11 -12.60 -14.20
N SER A 10 10.66 -11.37 -14.47
CA SER A 10 10.73 -10.28 -13.49
C SER A 10 9.74 -10.47 -12.34
N GLU A 11 8.70 -11.28 -12.53
CA GLU A 11 7.58 -11.44 -11.60
C GLU A 11 7.21 -12.90 -11.42
N ASN A 12 6.67 -13.23 -10.24
CA ASN A 12 6.22 -14.57 -9.91
C ASN A 12 4.87 -14.84 -10.61
N THR A 13 4.78 -15.88 -11.44
CA THR A 13 3.58 -16.13 -12.26
C THR A 13 2.36 -16.62 -11.49
N ASP A 14 2.50 -16.86 -10.18
CA ASP A 14 1.44 -17.38 -9.31
C ASP A 14 0.66 -16.28 -8.58
N THR A 15 1.05 -15.00 -8.72
CA THR A 15 0.32 -13.88 -8.12
C THR A 15 -0.87 -13.48 -8.99
N ALA A 16 -2.00 -13.18 -8.33
CA ALA A 16 -3.22 -12.66 -8.94
C ALA A 16 -2.88 -11.60 -10.01
N ASN A 17 -3.50 -11.70 -11.18
CA ASN A 17 -3.30 -10.78 -12.29
C ASN A 17 -3.76 -9.37 -11.86
N ILE A 18 -2.83 -8.54 -11.36
CA ILE A 18 -3.13 -7.17 -10.92
C ILE A 18 -3.34 -6.32 -12.17
N ASP A 19 -4.46 -5.61 -12.23
CA ASP A 19 -4.74 -4.69 -13.31
C ASP A 19 -3.66 -3.58 -13.35
N VAL A 20 -3.03 -3.40 -14.50
CA VAL A 20 -1.94 -2.44 -14.69
C VAL A 20 -2.33 -1.02 -14.31
N ASN A 21 -3.60 -0.63 -14.48
CA ASN A 21 -4.06 0.71 -14.14
C ASN A 21 -4.22 0.88 -12.62
N ILE A 22 -4.63 -0.19 -11.92
CA ILE A 22 -4.63 -0.21 -10.45
C ILE A 22 -3.18 -0.11 -9.97
N ALA A 23 -2.27 -0.93 -10.51
CA ALA A 23 -0.85 -0.87 -10.14
C ALA A 23 -0.23 0.51 -10.38
N ALA A 24 -0.51 1.13 -11.53
CA ALA A 24 -0.06 2.48 -11.83
C ALA A 24 -0.63 3.50 -10.85
N THR A 25 -1.93 3.42 -10.53
CA THR A 25 -2.57 4.32 -9.57
C THR A 25 -2.03 4.13 -8.15
N THR A 26 -1.78 2.89 -7.72
CA THR A 26 -1.11 2.58 -6.45
C THR A 26 0.30 3.18 -6.41
N GLY A 27 1.06 3.05 -7.50
CA GLY A 27 2.39 3.66 -7.63
C GLY A 27 2.34 5.18 -7.55
N MET A 28 1.34 5.82 -8.16
CA MET A 28 1.12 7.27 -8.05
C MET A 28 0.89 7.70 -6.61
N VAL A 29 -0.04 7.02 -5.91
CA VAL A 29 -0.36 7.30 -4.50
C VAL A 29 0.87 7.08 -3.61
N ALA A 30 1.58 5.97 -3.77
CA ALA A 30 2.77 5.65 -2.97
C ALA A 30 3.94 6.63 -3.22
N SER A 31 4.06 7.14 -4.44
CA SER A 31 5.08 8.15 -4.78
C SER A 31 4.67 9.58 -4.41
N GLY A 32 3.43 9.78 -3.96
CA GLY A 32 2.89 11.10 -3.64
C GLY A 32 2.66 12.00 -4.86
N ILE A 33 2.47 11.44 -6.05
CA ILE A 33 2.25 12.19 -7.28
C ILE A 33 0.77 12.20 -7.70
N GLY A 34 0.35 13.29 -8.33
CA GLY A 34 -1.00 13.44 -8.89
C GLY A 34 -1.12 13.01 -10.35
N TYR A 35 -2.36 12.98 -10.86
CA TYR A 35 -2.66 12.66 -12.27
C TYR A 35 -1.90 13.54 -13.26
N SER A 36 -1.82 14.86 -13.03
CA SER A 36 -1.13 15.77 -13.96
C SER A 36 0.36 15.45 -14.12
N GLN A 37 1.03 15.07 -13.03
CA GLN A 37 2.46 14.71 -13.07
C GLN A 37 2.67 13.37 -13.78
N PHE A 38 1.76 12.42 -13.58
CA PHE A 38 1.75 11.15 -14.30
C PHE A 38 1.52 11.36 -15.80
N GLU A 39 0.56 12.22 -16.16
CA GLU A 39 0.29 12.60 -17.55
C GLU A 39 1.48 13.27 -18.23
N GLU A 40 2.16 14.19 -17.54
CA GLU A 40 3.37 14.84 -18.05
C GLU A 40 4.48 13.83 -18.36
N LEU A 41 4.76 12.94 -17.40
CA LEU A 41 5.80 11.91 -17.56
C LEU A 41 5.53 11.00 -18.75
N PHE A 42 4.30 10.48 -18.87
CA PHE A 42 3.96 9.53 -19.94
C PHE A 42 3.82 10.21 -21.31
N SER A 43 3.36 11.46 -21.35
CA SER A 43 3.31 12.26 -22.57
C SER A 43 4.71 12.52 -23.12
N SER A 44 5.72 12.72 -22.26
CA SER A 44 7.12 12.89 -22.68
C SER A 44 7.69 11.65 -23.40
N MET A 45 7.15 10.47 -23.09
CA MET A 45 7.54 9.19 -23.69
C MET A 45 6.61 8.78 -24.85
N ASN A 46 5.62 9.61 -25.21
CA ASN A 46 4.58 9.30 -26.19
C ASN A 46 3.80 8.01 -25.86
N ILE A 47 3.52 7.78 -24.57
CA ILE A 47 2.73 6.65 -24.07
C ILE A 47 1.34 7.15 -23.67
N HIS A 48 0.29 6.51 -24.20
CA HIS A 48 -1.09 6.85 -23.85
C HIS A 48 -1.46 6.34 -22.45
N ILE A 49 -2.17 7.17 -21.70
CA ILE A 49 -2.66 6.86 -20.35
C ILE A 49 -4.19 6.94 -20.28
N PHE A 50 -4.76 6.37 -19.22
CA PHE A 50 -6.20 6.44 -18.96
C PHE A 50 -6.66 7.85 -18.59
N SER A 51 -7.94 8.15 -18.83
CA SER A 51 -8.55 9.45 -18.51
C SER A 51 -8.59 9.77 -17.00
N THR A 52 -8.61 11.05 -16.65
CA THR A 52 -8.77 11.53 -15.26
C THR A 52 -10.03 10.98 -14.57
N LYS A 53 -11.15 10.84 -15.29
CA LYS A 53 -12.38 10.27 -14.71
C LYS A 53 -12.19 8.82 -14.29
N PHE A 54 -11.44 8.05 -15.08
CA PHE A 54 -11.10 6.67 -14.76
C PHE A 54 -10.10 6.61 -13.60
N HIS A 55 -9.10 7.50 -13.60
CA HIS A 55 -8.16 7.63 -12.49
C HIS A 55 -8.87 7.81 -11.14
N ASN A 56 -9.79 8.76 -11.02
CA ASN A 56 -10.49 9.03 -9.76
C ASN A 56 -11.25 7.80 -9.24
N LYS A 57 -11.80 6.98 -10.15
CA LYS A 57 -12.44 5.71 -9.79
C LYS A 57 -11.42 4.72 -9.23
N LEU A 58 -10.28 4.54 -9.90
CA LEU A 58 -9.22 3.65 -9.45
C LEU A 58 -8.60 4.12 -8.13
N GLN A 59 -8.42 5.42 -7.97
CA GLN A 59 -7.87 6.01 -6.76
C GLN A 59 -8.77 5.72 -5.55
N GLY A 60 -10.10 5.81 -5.70
CA GLY A 60 -11.04 5.39 -4.68
C GLY A 60 -10.84 3.92 -4.28
N GLN A 61 -10.72 3.01 -5.26
CA GLN A 61 -10.47 1.59 -4.99
C GLN A 61 -9.15 1.35 -4.25
N VAL A 62 -8.09 2.08 -4.60
CA VAL A 62 -6.79 2.00 -3.92
C VAL A 62 -6.90 2.50 -2.49
N TYR A 63 -7.61 3.61 -2.25
CA TYR A 63 -7.83 4.15 -0.92
C TYR A 63 -8.65 3.22 -0.03
N ASP A 64 -9.73 2.62 -0.55
CA ASP A 64 -10.52 1.63 0.18
C ASP A 64 -9.63 0.44 0.60
N SER A 65 -8.74 -0.02 -0.29
CA SER A 65 -7.79 -1.10 0.02
C SER A 65 -6.77 -0.69 1.09
N PHE A 66 -6.29 0.55 1.04
CA PHE A 66 -5.32 1.08 2.02
C PHE A 66 -5.98 1.23 3.39
N GLU A 67 -7.21 1.75 3.45
CA GLU A 67 -7.96 1.89 4.69
C GLU A 67 -8.21 0.54 5.35
N ASN A 68 -8.67 -0.46 4.58
CA ASN A 68 -8.88 -1.82 5.09
C ASN A 68 -7.58 -2.43 5.63
N THR A 69 -6.48 -2.31 4.88
CA THR A 69 -5.17 -2.83 5.29
C THR A 69 -4.66 -2.12 6.55
N ALA A 70 -4.83 -0.80 6.62
CA ALA A 70 -4.47 -0.01 7.79
C ALA A 70 -5.27 -0.46 9.02
N ALA A 71 -6.59 -0.61 8.89
CA ALA A 71 -7.45 -1.07 9.98
C ALA A 71 -7.07 -2.48 10.48
N GLU A 72 -6.81 -3.41 9.57
CA GLU A 72 -6.36 -4.77 9.91
C GLU A 72 -5.01 -4.76 10.63
N SER A 73 -4.05 -3.98 10.13
CA SER A 73 -2.72 -3.85 10.75
C SER A 73 -2.78 -3.22 12.14
N MET A 74 -3.60 -2.18 12.31
CA MET A 74 -3.80 -1.53 13.61
C MET A 74 -4.47 -2.48 14.61
N LYS A 75 -5.42 -3.30 14.15
CA LYS A 75 -6.06 -4.29 15.02
C LYS A 75 -5.07 -5.37 15.47
N ALA A 76 -4.25 -5.89 14.56
CA ALA A 76 -3.25 -6.89 14.90
C ALA A 76 -2.20 -6.33 15.88
N ALA A 77 -1.70 -5.11 15.63
CA ALA A 77 -0.78 -4.43 16.53
C ALA A 77 -1.42 -4.21 17.92
N ALA A 78 -2.68 -3.76 17.98
CA ALA A 78 -3.37 -3.55 19.25
C ALA A 78 -3.56 -4.83 20.06
N GLU A 79 -3.77 -5.99 19.40
CA GLU A 79 -3.85 -7.29 20.07
C GLU A 79 -2.48 -7.69 20.66
N GLU A 80 -1.39 -7.55 19.90
CA GLU A 80 -0.02 -7.85 20.34
C GLU A 80 0.41 -6.93 21.49
N GLU A 81 0.21 -5.62 21.36
CA GLU A 81 0.55 -4.62 22.38
C GLU A 81 -0.21 -4.85 23.69
N LYS A 82 -1.47 -5.27 23.59
CA LYS A 82 -2.29 -5.63 24.75
C LYS A 82 -1.70 -6.82 25.51
N GLU A 83 -1.29 -7.88 24.80
CA GLU A 83 -0.69 -9.08 25.42
C GLU A 83 0.63 -8.74 26.12
N LEU A 84 1.48 -7.94 25.47
CA LEU A 84 2.75 -7.47 26.04
C LEU A 84 2.53 -6.62 27.30
N ALA A 85 1.58 -5.68 27.28
CA ALA A 85 1.27 -4.84 28.43
C ALA A 85 0.76 -5.66 29.64
N ILE A 86 -0.01 -6.73 29.40
CA ILE A 86 -0.44 -7.65 30.47
C ILE A 86 0.76 -8.44 31.02
N ALA A 87 1.63 -8.96 30.14
CA ALA A 87 2.82 -9.73 30.53
C ALA A 87 3.79 -8.90 31.41
N GLU A 88 3.92 -7.60 31.12
CA GLU A 88 4.77 -6.68 31.88
C GLU A 88 4.10 -6.10 33.13
N GLY A 89 2.83 -6.45 33.41
CA GLY A 89 2.07 -5.92 34.53
C GLY A 89 1.70 -4.44 34.40
N ARG A 90 1.78 -3.87 33.19
CA ARG A 90 1.48 -2.47 32.89
C ARG A 90 -0.02 -2.27 32.67
N THR A 91 -0.78 -2.46 33.75
CA THR A 91 -2.23 -2.24 33.76
C THR A 91 -2.59 -1.09 34.69
N LYS A 92 -3.41 -0.15 34.21
CA LYS A 92 -3.97 0.94 35.01
C LYS A 92 -5.47 0.68 35.14
N ASN A 93 -5.95 0.42 36.36
CA ASN A 93 -7.35 0.05 36.63
C ASN A 93 -7.85 -1.16 35.82
N GLY A 94 -6.98 -2.15 35.57
CA GLY A 94 -7.30 -3.34 34.77
C GLY A 94 -7.29 -3.12 33.25
N ILE A 95 -6.95 -1.92 32.79
CA ILE A 95 -6.78 -1.60 31.35
C ILE A 95 -5.28 -1.67 31.03
N PRO A 96 -4.86 -2.50 30.07
CA PRO A 96 -3.47 -2.53 29.59
C PRO A 96 -3.09 -1.19 28.98
N VAL A 97 -1.94 -0.65 29.39
CA VAL A 97 -1.44 0.64 28.91
C VAL A 97 -0.30 0.39 27.93
N VAL A 98 -0.48 0.87 26.71
CA VAL A 98 0.51 0.77 25.63
C VAL A 98 1.24 2.10 25.50
N ASP A 99 2.57 2.04 25.36
CA ASP A 99 3.38 3.23 25.09
C ASP A 99 3.40 3.52 23.59
N VAL A 100 2.88 4.69 23.21
CA VAL A 100 3.00 5.19 21.84
C VAL A 100 4.32 5.96 21.75
N TYR A 101 5.33 5.35 21.12
CA TYR A 101 6.64 6.01 20.92
C TYR A 101 6.64 7.00 19.77
N VAL A 102 5.89 6.71 18.70
CA VAL A 102 5.67 7.59 17.54
C VAL A 102 4.25 7.32 17.05
N ASP A 103 3.40 8.35 16.95
CA ASP A 103 2.21 8.24 16.13
C ASP A 103 2.70 8.30 14.68
N ALA A 104 2.78 7.17 14.01
CA ALA A 104 3.12 7.14 12.60
C ALA A 104 1.91 7.69 11.80
N SER A 105 1.54 8.95 12.05
CA SER A 105 0.57 9.68 11.24
C SER A 105 1.23 9.90 9.88
N TRP A 106 0.69 9.25 8.85
CA TRP A 106 1.07 9.47 7.46
C TRP A 106 0.48 10.77 6.90
N CYS A 107 0.00 11.67 7.76
CA CYS A 107 -0.46 13.00 7.39
C CYS A 107 0.53 14.03 7.96
N ALA A 108 1.50 14.41 7.12
CA ALA A 108 2.14 15.71 7.16
C ALA A 108 1.54 16.59 6.05
#